data_AF-W1XGY5-F1
#
_entry.id   AF-W1XGY5-F1
#
_cell.length_a   1.000
_cell.length_b   1.000
_cell.length_c   1.000
_cell.angle_alpha   90.00
_cell.angle_beta   90.00
_cell.angle_gamma   90.00
#
_symmetry.space_group_name_H-M   'P 1'
#
loop_
_entity.id
_entity.type
_entity.pdbx_description
1 polymer ?
#
loop_
_entity_poly.entity_id
_entity_poly.type
_entity_poly.pdbx_seq_one_letter_code
_entity_poly.pdbx_strand_id
1 'polypeptide(L)' 'MNEHHQPFEEIRHYGTEGQEFWSARELAPLLDYRDWRNFQKVLAR' A
#
# COMPACT_ATOMS: atom_id res chain seq x y z
N MET A 1 21.71 1.77 -13.56
CA MET A 1 20.72 0.68 -13.52
C MET A 1 19.40 1.31 -13.11
N ASN A 2 18.31 1.13 -13.86
CA ASN A 2 17.00 1.52 -13.36
C ASN A 2 16.62 0.50 -12.29
N GLU A 3 16.98 0.82 -11.05
CA GLU A 3 16.44 0.16 -9.86
C GLU A 3 14.97 0.58 -9.80
N HIS A 4 14.13 -0.11 -10.57
CA HIS A 4 12.69 -0.09 -10.40
C HIS A 4 12.44 -0.66 -9.00
N HIS A 5 12.56 0.19 -7.99
CA HIS A 5 11.93 -0.04 -6.71
C HIS A 5 10.46 -0.15 -7.08
N GLN A 6 9.93 -1.37 -7.02
CA GLN A 6 8.52 -1.65 -7.20
C GLN A 6 7.92 -1.76 -5.79
N PRO A 7 7.83 -0.65 -5.03
CA PRO A 7 7.49 -0.69 -3.62
C PRO A 7 6.12 -1.32 -3.37
N PHE A 8 5.22 -1.20 -4.35
CA PHE A 8 3.90 -1.81 -4.31
C PHE A 8 3.96 -3.35 -4.42
N GLU A 9 4.90 -3.90 -5.18
CA GLU A 9 5.06 -5.36 -5.31
C GLU A 9 5.69 -5.97 -4.05
N GLU A 10 6.53 -5.21 -3.35
CA GLU A 10 7.17 -5.64 -2.09
C GLU A 10 6.18 -5.77 -0.93
N ILE A 11 5.12 -4.96 -0.90
CA ILE A 11 4.08 -4.97 0.14
C ILE A 11 2.78 -5.65 -0.33
N ARG A 12 2.84 -6.42 -1.42
CA ARG A 12 1.69 -7.18 -1.93
C ARG A 12 1.48 -8.43 -1.08
N HIS A 13 0.25 -8.62 -0.63
CA HIS A 13 -0.18 -9.79 0.12
C HIS A 13 -1.13 -10.64 -0.69
N TYR A 14 -1.19 -11.93 -0.34
CA TYR A 14 -2.13 -12.88 -0.92
C TYR A 14 -3.10 -13.38 0.13
N GLY A 15 -4.40 -13.30 -0.18
CA GLY A 15 -5.46 -13.84 0.65
C GLY A 15 -5.57 -15.36 0.54
N THR A 16 -6.51 -15.92 1.28
CA THR A 16 -6.70 -17.38 1.39
C THR A 16 -7.10 -18.04 0.06
N GLU A 17 -7.66 -17.28 -0.87
CA GLU A 17 -8.07 -17.74 -2.20
C GLU A 17 -7.12 -17.22 -3.31
N GLY A 18 -5.93 -16.72 -2.93
CA GLY A 18 -4.96 -16.16 -3.86
C GLY A 18 -5.30 -14.75 -4.34
N GLN A 19 -6.27 -14.07 -3.72
CA GLN A 19 -6.56 -12.68 -4.05
C GLN A 19 -5.42 -11.76 -3.60
N GLU A 20 -4.99 -10.86 -4.48
CA GLU A 20 -3.99 -9.86 -4.17
C GLU A 20 -4.62 -8.72 -3.36
N PHE A 21 -3.99 -8.36 -2.25
CA PHE A 21 -4.40 -7.20 -1.46
C PHE A 21 -3.19 -6.48 -0.87
N TRP A 22 -3.41 -5.25 -0.45
CA TRP A 22 -2.38 -4.42 0.16
C TRP A 22 -2.86 -3.92 1.51
N SER A 23 -1.98 -3.98 2.51
CA SER A 23 -2.28 -3.37 3.81
C SER A 23 -2.32 -1.86 3.66
N ALA A 24 -3.42 -1.27 4.12
CA ALA A 24 -3.59 0.17 4.17
C ALA A 24 -2.45 0.87 4.94
N ARG A 25 -1.91 0.22 5.98
CA ARG A 25 -0.79 0.74 6.79
C ARG A 25 0.53 0.79 6.04
N GLU A 26 0.77 -0.15 5.13
CA GLU A 26 1.98 -0.20 4.30
C GLU A 26 1.85 0.71 3.08
N LEU A 27 0.63 0.86 2.55
CA LEU A 27 0.30 1.80 1.48
C LEU A 27 0.48 3.27 1.87
N ALA A 28 0.14 3.64 3.10
CA ALA A 28 0.20 5.03 3.56
C ALA A 28 1.59 5.70 3.40
N PRO A 29 2.70 5.15 3.91
CA PRO A 29 4.02 5.74 3.73
C PRO A 29 4.50 5.70 2.27
N LEU A 30 4.09 4.71 1.47
CA LEU A 30 4.43 4.64 0.03
C LEU A 30 3.78 5.74 -0.79
N LEU A 31 2.63 6.23 -0.35
CA LEU A 31 1.92 7.34 -0.95
C LEU A 31 2.29 8.69 -0.30
N ASP A 32 3.40 8.73 0.45
CA ASP A 32 3.92 9.90 1.18
C ASP A 32 2.96 10.48 2.24
N TYR A 33 2.00 9.68 2.73
CA TYR A 33 1.15 10.11 3.84
C TYR A 33 1.91 10.02 5.16
N ARG A 34 2.38 11.18 5.64
CA ARG A 34 2.99 11.32 6.97
C ARG A 34 2.03 11.11 8.13
N ASP A 35 0.74 11.38 7.92
CA ASP A 35 -0.32 11.23 8.93
C ASP A 35 -1.44 10.30 8.41
N TRP A 36 -1.67 9.22 9.16
CA TRP A 36 -2.69 8.21 8.87
C TRP A 36 -4.09 8.78 8.69
N ARG A 37 -4.45 9.86 9.40
CA ARG A 37 -5.79 10.46 9.35
C ARG A 37 -6.11 11.04 7.97
N ASN A 38 -5.09 11.51 7.26
CA ASN A 38 -5.26 12.00 5.89
C ASN A 38 -5.51 10.85 4.92
N PHE A 39 -4.88 9.70 5.15
CA PHE A 39 -5.11 8.49 4.36
C PHE A 39 -6.49 7.87 4.60
N GLN A 40 -7.01 7.91 5.82
CA GLN A 40 -8.36 7.39 6.13
C GLN A 40 -9.46 8.05 5.28
N LYS A 41 -9.29 9.33 4.87
CA LYS A 41 -10.23 10.03 3.99
C LYS A 41 -10.31 9.42 2.59
N VAL A 42 -9.22 8.80 2.12
CA VAL A 42 -9.16 8.12 0.81
C VAL A 42 -9.88 6.78 0.87
N LEU A 43 -9.76 6.05 1.99
CA LEU A 43 -10.39 4.75 2.19
C LEU A 43 -11.91 4.82 2.42
N ALA A 44 -12.41 5.93 2.97
CA ALA A 44 -13.81 6.09 3.35
C ALA A 44 -14.73 6.56 2.20
N ARG A 45 -14.28 6.44 0.95
CA ARG A 45 -14.96 6.99 -0.24
C ARG A 45 -15.69 5.94 -1.05
#